data_AF-A0A931YVV9-F1
#
_entry.id   AF-A0A931YVV9-F1
#
_cell.length_a   1.000
_cell.length_b   1.000
_cell.length_c   1.000
_cell.angle_alpha   90.00
_cell.angle_beta   90.00
_cell.angle_gamma   90.00
#
_symmetry.space_group_name_H-M   'P 1'
#
loop_
_entity.id
_entity.type
_entity.pdbx_description
1 polymer ?
#
loop_
_entity_poly.entity_id
_entity_poly.type
_entity_poly.pdbx_seq_one_letter_code
_entity_poly.pdbx_strand_id
1 'polypeptide(L)' 'MEGRRRLRHSGITVAWRGTPNLDDWVAYIANGTRSKKPILADHSSERKVKTLLSRLQTLSRTEIEKLAKG' A
#
# COMPACT_ATOMS: atom_id res chain seq x y z
N MET A 1 -12.35 -1.38 -8.00
CA MET A 1 -12.05 -2.48 -7.06
C MET A 1 -11.26 -1.95 -5.88
N GLU A 2 -11.50 -2.49 -4.69
CA GLU A 2 -10.80 -2.08 -3.47
C GLU A 2 -10.45 -3.28 -2.61
N GLY A 3 -9.41 -3.14 -1.79
CA GLY A 3 -9.00 -4.19 -0.87
C GLY A 3 -8.18 -3.66 0.28
N ARG A 4 -8.10 -4.47 1.34
CA ARG A 4 -7.29 -4.21 2.54
C ARG A 4 -6.60 -5.48 2.98
N ARG A 5 -5.36 -5.34 3.47
CA ARG A 5 -4.59 -6.44 4.05
C ARG A 5 -3.76 -5.95 5.23
N ARG A 6 -3.86 -6.67 6.34
CA ARG A 6 -2.92 -6.54 7.45
C ARG A 6 -1.68 -7.37 7.16
N LEU A 7 -0.53 -6.72 7.17
CA LEU A 7 0.77 -7.35 7.00
C LEU A 7 1.18 -7.97 8.34
N ARG A 8 1.42 -9.29 8.34
CA ARG A 8 1.71 -10.05 9.56
C ARG A 8 3.03 -9.63 10.21
N HIS A 9 4.06 -9.37 9.40
CA HIS A 9 5.40 -9.05 9.89
C HIS A 9 5.49 -7.65 10.52
N SER A 10 4.92 -6.63 9.87
CA SER A 10 4.98 -5.23 10.34
C SER A 10 3.79 -4.79 11.20
N GLY A 11 2.69 -5.54 11.20
CA GLY A 11 1.42 -5.15 11.84
C GLY A 11 0.68 -4.01 11.14
N ILE A 12 1.21 -3.46 10.04
CA ILE A 12 0.61 -2.39 9.24
C ILE A 12 -0.60 -2.95 8.48
N THR A 13 -1.66 -2.14 8.34
CA THR A 13 -2.73 -2.41 7.37
C THR A 13 -2.49 -1.55 6.14
N VAL A 14 -2.45 -2.17 4.96
CA VAL A 14 -2.39 -1.49 3.67
C VAL A 14 -3.76 -1.61 3.01
N ALA A 15 -4.24 -0.51 2.45
CA ALA A 15 -5.42 -0.46 1.61
C ALA A 15 -5.02 -0.11 0.18
N TRP A 16 -5.81 -0.55 -0.78
CA TRP A 16 -5.64 -0.19 -2.18
C TRP A 16 -6.99 -0.06 -2.87
N ARG A 17 -7.03 0.78 -3.90
CA ARG A 17 -8.17 0.95 -4.78
C ARG A 17 -7.71 1.32 -6.17
N GLY A 18 -8.49 0.95 -7.17
CA GLY A 18 -8.25 1.32 -8.57
C GLY A 18 -9.30 0.69 -9.47
N THR A 19 -9.24 1.06 -10.74
CA THR A 19 -10.15 0.54 -11.77
C THR A 19 -9.43 -0.57 -12.53
N PRO A 20 -10.05 -1.76 -12.71
CA PRO A 20 -9.45 -2.82 -13.50
C PRO A 20 -9.08 -2.31 -14.90
N ASN A 21 -7.90 -2.71 -15.38
CA ASN A 21 -7.35 -2.32 -16.69
C ASN A 21 -7.04 -0.82 -16.88
N LEU A 22 -7.05 -0.01 -15.81
CA LEU A 22 -6.54 1.37 -15.84
C LEU A 22 -5.31 1.53 -14.94
N ASP A 23 -4.50 2.54 -15.23
CA ASP A 23 -3.32 2.92 -14.43
C ASP A 23 -3.68 3.97 -13.36
N ASP A 24 -4.82 3.79 -12.70
CA ASP A 24 -5.35 4.65 -11.64
C ASP A 24 -5.26 4.02 -10.25
N TRP A 25 -4.49 2.95 -10.08
CA TRP A 25 -4.40 2.26 -8.80
C TRP A 25 -3.55 3.04 -7.81
N VAL A 26 -4.07 3.10 -6.58
CA VAL A 26 -3.45 3.72 -5.42
C VAL A 26 -3.35 2.71 -4.30
N ALA A 27 -2.20 2.66 -3.63
CA ALA A 27 -2.00 1.89 -2.41
C ALA A 27 -1.51 2.80 -1.28
N TYR A 28 -2.06 2.65 -0.08
CA TYR A 28 -1.75 3.51 1.06
C TYR A 28 -1.80 2.77 2.39
N ILE A 29 -1.07 3.28 3.38
CA ILE A 29 -1.11 2.76 4.75
C ILE A 29 -2.41 3.21 5.42
N ALA A 30 -3.21 2.24 5.88
CA ALA A 30 -4.50 2.44 6.53
C ALA A 30 -4.42 2.52 8.06
N ASN A 31 -3.35 2.00 8.68
CA ASN A 31 -3.15 2.06 10.12
C ASN A 31 -2.30 3.28 10.51
N GLY A 32 -2.85 4.17 11.34
CA GLY A 32 -2.08 5.14 12.13
C GLY A 32 -1.49 6.32 11.36
N THR A 33 -2.33 7.30 11.00
CA THR A 33 -2.33 8.65 11.60
C THR A 33 -3.62 9.33 11.13
N ARG A 34 -4.30 10.06 12.01
CA ARG A 34 -5.63 10.65 11.76
C ARG A 34 -5.66 11.76 10.69
N SER A 35 -4.52 12.08 10.05
CA SER A 35 -4.43 13.29 9.22
C SER A 35 -3.84 13.09 7.82
N LYS A 36 -2.97 12.09 7.60
CA LYS A 36 -2.45 11.78 6.25
C LYS A 36 -2.34 10.27 6.09
N LYS A 37 -2.84 9.74 4.97
CA LYS A 37 -2.66 8.35 4.54
C LYS A 37 -1.39 8.28 3.70
N PRO A 38 -0.27 7.77 4.21
CA PRO A 38 0.98 7.68 3.45
C PRO A 38 0.76 6.84 2.19
N ILE A 39 1.16 7.38 1.04
CA ILE A 39 0.96 6.75 -0.26
C ILE A 39 2.16 5.86 -0.56
N LEU A 40 1.89 4.58 -0.85
CA LEU A 40 2.90 3.59 -1.24
C LEU A 40 3.00 3.43 -2.75
N ALA A 41 1.90 3.72 -3.46
CA ALA A 41 1.85 3.80 -4.92
C ALA A 41 0.71 4.73 -5.32
N ASP A 42 0.97 5.54 -6.34
CA ASP A 42 0.03 6.47 -6.96
C ASP A 42 0.07 6.30 -8.48
N HIS A 43 -1.04 6.58 -9.18
CA HIS A 43 -1.19 6.44 -10.63
C HIS A 43 -0.46 5.21 -11.21
N SER A 44 -0.76 4.04 -10.65
CA SER A 44 -0.05 2.80 -10.93
C SER A 44 -0.96 1.74 -11.54
N SER A 45 -0.37 0.77 -12.21
CA SER A 45 -1.10 -0.40 -12.70
C SER A 45 -1.49 -1.34 -11.57
N GLU A 46 -2.58 -2.10 -11.75
CA GLU A 46 -3.00 -3.17 -10.84
C GLU A 46 -1.85 -4.14 -10.52
N ARG A 47 -1.11 -4.53 -11.56
CA ARG A 47 0.02 -5.45 -11.45
C ARG A 47 1.10 -4.90 -10.51
N LYS A 48 1.42 -3.62 -10.62
CA LYS A 48 2.43 -2.96 -9.78
C LYS A 48 1.99 -2.94 -8.33
N VAL A 49 0.72 -2.65 -8.05
CA VAL A 49 0.15 -2.71 -6.69
C VAL A 49 0.21 -4.13 -6.12
N LYS A 50 -0.15 -5.16 -6.89
CA LYS A 50 -0.05 -6.55 -6.42
C LYS A 50 1.38 -6.97 -6.08
N THR A 51 2.35 -6.63 -6.93
CA THR A 51 3.77 -6.89 -6.67
C THR A 51 4.26 -6.16 -5.42
N LEU A 52 3.88 -4.90 -5.25
CA LEU A 52 4.17 -4.11 -4.06
C LEU A 52 3.62 -4.80 -2.81
N LEU A 53 2.35 -5.20 -2.82
CA LEU A 53 1.73 -5.89 -1.68
C LEU A 53 2.44 -7.19 -1.28
N SER A 54 2.99 -7.93 -2.25
CA SER A 54 3.80 -9.12 -1.95
C SER A 54 5.13 -8.77 -1.29
N ARG A 55 5.82 -7.72 -1.78
CA ARG A 55 7.09 -7.26 -1.18
C ARG A 55 6.91 -6.73 0.25
N LEU A 56 5.82 -6.01 0.52
CA LEU A 56 5.57 -5.44 1.85
C LEU A 56 5.36 -6.51 2.93
N GLN A 57 5.06 -7.78 2.59
CA GLN A 57 4.81 -8.83 3.57
C GLN A 57 6.03 -9.18 4.42
N THR A 58 7.22 -8.97 3.89
CA THR A 58 8.50 -9.32 4.54
C THR A 58 9.20 -8.12 5.15
N LEU A 59 8.65 -6.91 5.00
CA LEU A 59 9.27 -5.67 5.44
C LEU A 59 8.79 -5.25 6.82
N SER A 60 9.69 -4.69 7.61
CA SER A 60 9.38 -4.09 8.91
C SER A 60 8.54 -2.83 8.76
N ARG A 61 7.90 -2.39 9.85
CA ARG A 61 7.11 -1.15 9.87
C ARG A 61 7.90 0.06 9.37
N THR A 62 9.14 0.21 9.84
CA THR A 62 10.00 1.35 9.52
C THR A 62 10.36 1.39 8.04
N GLU A 63 10.65 0.25 7.42
CA GLU A 63 10.94 0.18 5.99
C GLU A 63 9.73 0.56 5.14
N ILE A 64 8.54 0.11 5.54
CA ILE A 64 7.29 0.45 4.85
C ILE A 64 6.97 1.93 4.98
N GLU A 65 7.16 2.52 6.16
CA GLU A 65 6.97 3.96 6.38
C GLU A 65 7.99 4.79 5.58
N LYS A 66 9.23 4.33 5.42
CA LYS A 66 10.23 4.96 4.54
C LYS A 66 9.79 4.91 3.07
N LEU A 67 9.36 3.75 2.59
CA LEU A 67 8.84 3.60 1.22
C LEU A 67 7.68 4.55 0.92
N ALA A 68 6.83 4.83 1.91
CA ALA A 68 5.67 5.72 1.75
C ALA A 68 6.00 7.22 1.81
N LYS A 69 7.22 7.59 2.20
CA LYS A 69 7.66 8.99 2.31
C LYS A 69 8.41 9.49 1.07
N GLY A 70 8.84 8.57 0.20
CA GLY A 70 9.73 8.87 -0.93
C GLY A 70 11.19 8.90 -0.48
#